data_AF-A0A7C7IA08-F1
#
_entry.id   AF-A0A7C7IA08-F1
#
_cell.length_a   1.000
_cell.length_b   1.000
_cell.length_c   1.000
_cell.angle_alpha   90.00
_cell.angle_beta   90.00
_cell.angle_gamma   90.00
#
_symmetry.space_group_name_H-M   'P 1'
#
loop_
_entity.id
_entity.type
_entity.pdbx_description
1 polymer ?
#
loop_
_entity_poly.entity_id
_entity_poly.type
_entity_poly.pdbx_seq_one_letter_code
_entity_poly.pdbx_strand_id
1 'polypeptide(L)'
;MARLVSPDGEVTIDLDERSVDAPAQLAYAALAPSEIPALPAKFKATGKAFELTSESPLLKPITITVALSTANAALAAGNADNIIIQHHTVGAWTPLATAVDFQASTATAKVDSLSLFALTVLEPELDPTPGRYAEQELS
;
A
#
# COMPACT_ATOMS: atom_id res chain seq x y z
N MET A 1 -11.38 -5.37 20.89
CA MET A 1 -10.73 -5.23 19.56
C MET A 1 -11.49 -6.08 18.55
N ALA A 2 -11.68 -5.60 17.33
CA ALA A 2 -12.27 -6.37 16.24
C ALA A 2 -11.31 -6.40 15.07
N ARG A 3 -11.37 -7.47 14.28
CA ARG A 3 -10.45 -7.70 13.18
C ARG A 3 -11.20 -8.24 11.98
N LEU A 4 -10.96 -7.62 10.82
CA LEU A 4 -11.38 -8.13 9.52
C LEU A 4 -10.16 -8.70 8.82
N VAL A 5 -10.32 -9.85 8.17
CA VAL A 5 -9.28 -10.49 7.36
C VAL A 5 -9.84 -10.69 5.97
N SER A 6 -9.08 -10.34 4.94
CA SER A 6 -9.46 -10.57 3.55
C SER A 6 -9.64 -12.07 3.26
N PRO A 7 -10.43 -12.44 2.23
CA PRO A 7 -10.67 -13.85 1.89
C PRO A 7 -9.40 -14.66 1.59
N ASP A 8 -8.36 -14.00 1.07
CA ASP A 8 -7.04 -14.59 0.78
C ASP A 8 -6.08 -14.58 1.98
N GLY A 9 -6.45 -13.91 3.09
CA GLY A 9 -5.61 -13.76 4.27
C GLY A 9 -4.46 -12.76 4.14
N GLU A 10 -4.34 -12.06 3.00
CA GLU A 10 -3.20 -11.17 2.72
C GLU A 10 -3.39 -9.76 3.27
N VAL A 11 -4.62 -9.36 3.60
CA VAL A 11 -4.93 -8.06 4.19
C VAL A 11 -5.66 -8.29 5.51
N THR A 12 -5.17 -7.61 6.55
CA THR A 12 -5.80 -7.56 7.86
C THR A 12 -6.13 -6.12 8.20
N ILE A 13 -7.34 -5.91 8.72
CA ILE A 13 -7.77 -4.62 9.24
C ILE A 13 -8.05 -4.78 10.73
N ASP A 14 -7.29 -4.07 11.56
CA ASP A 14 -7.46 -4.04 13.00
C ASP A 14 -8.23 -2.78 13.42
N LEU A 15 -9.34 -3.00 14.13
CA LEU A 15 -10.20 -1.95 14.67
C LEU A 15 -10.04 -1.89 16.20
N ASP A 16 -9.59 -0.74 16.67
CA ASP A 16 -9.56 -0.41 18.09
C ASP A 16 -10.98 -0.33 18.68
N GLU A 17 -11.06 -0.40 20.01
CA GLU A 17 -12.33 -0.27 20.70
C GLU A 17 -12.97 1.10 20.41
N ARG A 18 -14.22 1.06 19.92
CA ARG A 18 -14.98 2.23 19.46
C ARG A 18 -14.44 2.91 18.19
N SER A 19 -13.71 2.21 17.31
CA SER A 19 -13.43 2.75 15.96
C SER A 19 -14.69 2.78 15.08
N VAL A 20 -15.67 1.93 15.41
CA VAL A 20 -17.02 1.87 14.81
C VAL A 20 -18.03 1.51 15.90
N ASP A 21 -19.28 1.96 15.78
CA ASP A 21 -20.36 1.64 16.75
C ASP A 21 -20.69 0.14 16.78
N ALA A 22 -20.50 -0.57 15.66
CA ALA A 22 -20.54 -2.02 15.58
C ALA A 22 -19.43 -2.52 14.64
N PRO A 23 -18.57 -3.47 15.06
CA PRO A 23 -17.51 -4.01 14.20
C PRO A 23 -17.99 -4.71 12.93
N ALA A 24 -19.28 -5.06 12.87
CA ALA A 24 -19.91 -5.80 11.78
C ALA A 24 -20.21 -4.97 10.52
N GLN A 25 -19.86 -3.68 10.50
CA GLN A 25 -20.21 -2.78 9.38
C GLN A 25 -19.07 -2.47 8.42
N LEU A 26 -17.86 -3.01 8.62
CA LEU A 26 -16.77 -2.81 7.67
C LEU A 26 -16.83 -3.91 6.59
N ALA A 27 -16.90 -3.49 5.33
CA ALA A 27 -16.83 -4.38 4.19
C ALA A 27 -15.48 -4.25 3.49
N TYR A 28 -14.97 -5.38 3.01
CA TYR A 28 -13.75 -5.47 2.22
C TYR A 28 -14.09 -6.00 0.84
N ALA A 29 -13.64 -5.30 -0.19
CA ALA A 29 -13.72 -5.74 -1.58
C ALA A 29 -12.33 -5.72 -2.21
N ALA A 30 -11.84 -6.87 -2.68
CA ALA A 30 -10.63 -6.90 -3.49
C ALA A 30 -10.91 -6.31 -4.87
N LEU A 31 -9.96 -5.55 -5.41
CA LEU A 31 -10.08 -4.88 -6.70
C LEU A 31 -9.07 -5.44 -7.69
N ALA A 32 -9.52 -5.68 -8.91
CA ALA A 32 -8.66 -6.04 -10.03
C ALA A 32 -7.87 -4.82 -10.53
N PRO A 33 -6.73 -5.02 -11.22
CA PRO A 33 -5.94 -3.93 -11.80
C PRO A 33 -6.70 -3.06 -12.81
N SER A 34 -7.79 -3.56 -13.40
CA SER A 34 -8.67 -2.80 -14.29
C SER A 34 -9.67 -1.91 -13.56
N GLU A 35 -9.90 -2.16 -12.27
CA GLU A 35 -10.86 -1.42 -11.43
C GLU A 35 -10.19 -0.28 -10.65
N ILE A 36 -8.85 -0.31 -10.56
CA ILE A 36 -8.10 0.76 -9.88
C ILE A 36 -7.88 1.96 -10.80
N PRO A 37 -7.99 3.20 -10.27
CA PRO A 37 -7.54 4.39 -10.98
C PRO A 37 -6.05 4.30 -11.35
N ALA A 38 -5.66 5.02 -12.40
CA ALA A 38 -4.25 5.07 -12.82
C ALA A 38 -3.35 5.55 -11.68
N LEU A 39 -2.27 4.80 -11.41
CA LEU A 39 -1.28 5.16 -10.40
C LEU A 39 -0.38 6.30 -10.89
N PRO A 40 0.21 7.09 -9.97
CA PRO A 40 1.20 8.09 -10.36
C PRO A 40 2.43 7.43 -11.01
N ALA A 41 3.05 8.09 -11.99
CA ALA A 41 4.03 7.51 -12.92
C ALA A 41 5.24 6.78 -12.30
N LYS A 42 5.57 7.06 -11.04
CA LYS A 42 6.68 6.41 -10.32
C LYS A 42 6.25 5.19 -9.50
N PHE A 43 4.97 4.88 -9.42
CA PHE A 43 4.45 3.79 -8.61
C PHE A 43 4.01 2.60 -9.46
N LYS A 44 4.43 1.41 -9.05
CA LYS A 44 4.01 0.14 -9.63
C LYS A 44 2.97 -0.52 -8.74
N ALA A 45 1.88 -0.98 -9.34
CA ALA A 45 0.88 -1.79 -8.65
C ALA A 45 1.49 -3.15 -8.28
N THR A 46 1.24 -3.62 -7.06
CA THR A 46 1.65 -4.97 -6.62
C THR A 46 0.56 -6.03 -6.89
N GLY A 47 -0.59 -5.61 -7.43
CA GLY A 47 -1.80 -6.44 -7.53
C GLY A 47 -2.62 -6.51 -6.24
N LYS A 48 -2.16 -5.88 -5.15
CA LYS A 48 -2.92 -5.76 -3.91
C LYS A 48 -3.63 -4.41 -3.84
N ALA A 49 -4.85 -4.37 -4.35
CA ALA A 49 -5.74 -3.24 -4.22
C ALA A 49 -7.09 -3.70 -3.67
N PHE A 50 -7.70 -2.87 -2.83
CA PHE A 50 -8.94 -3.19 -2.17
C PHE A 50 -9.68 -1.91 -1.79
N GLU A 51 -11.01 -2.01 -1.73
CA GLU A 51 -11.87 -0.98 -1.19
C GLU A 51 -12.35 -1.38 0.20
N LEU A 52 -12.34 -0.41 1.11
CA LEU A 52 -13.01 -0.52 2.38
C LEU A 52 -14.22 0.41 2.37
N THR A 53 -15.38 -0.12 2.74
CA THR A 53 -16.60 0.67 2.91
C THR A 53 -17.21 0.37 4.28
N SER A 54 -17.95 1.33 4.81
CA SER A 54 -18.74 1.09 6.01
C SER A 54 -20.07 1.82 5.96
N GLU A 55 -21.06 1.26 6.65
CA GLU A 55 -22.38 1.89 6.81
C GLU A 55 -22.31 3.16 7.66
N SER A 56 -21.28 3.29 8.50
CA SER A 56 -21.08 4.41 9.42
C SER A 56 -19.68 5.02 9.24
N PRO A 57 -19.49 6.33 9.46
CA PRO A 57 -18.17 6.93 9.44
C PRO A 57 -17.28 6.35 10.55
N LEU A 58 -15.97 6.30 10.31
CA LEU A 58 -15.00 5.91 11.33
C LEU A 58 -14.99 6.93 12.47
N LEU A 59 -15.07 6.44 13.70
CA LEU A 59 -14.96 7.25 14.90
C LEU A 59 -13.50 7.42 15.34
N LYS A 60 -12.63 6.49 14.94
CA LYS A 60 -11.19 6.50 15.19
C LYS A 60 -10.44 5.90 14.00
N PRO A 61 -9.15 6.23 13.86
CA PRO A 61 -8.29 5.57 12.88
C PRO A 61 -8.28 4.04 13.06
N ILE A 62 -8.17 3.33 11.95
CA ILE A 62 -7.98 1.87 11.89
C ILE A 62 -6.58 1.57 11.38
N THR A 63 -6.12 0.34 11.60
CA THR A 63 -4.80 -0.12 11.14
C THR A 63 -4.98 -1.13 10.02
N ILE A 64 -4.37 -0.86 8.88
CA ILE A 64 -4.30 -1.75 7.73
C ILE A 64 -2.95 -2.46 7.78
N THR A 65 -2.94 -3.77 7.68
CA THR A 65 -1.74 -4.60 7.51
C THR A 65 -1.87 -5.41 6.24
N VAL A 66 -0.90 -5.28 5.33
CA VAL A 66 -0.84 -5.99 4.05
C VAL A 66 0.39 -6.91 4.04
N ALA A 67 0.20 -8.16 3.66
CA ALA A 67 1.27 -9.13 3.50
C ALA A 67 2.19 -8.75 2.33
N LEU A 68 3.49 -8.92 2.53
CA LEU A 68 4.52 -8.69 1.53
C LEU A 68 4.98 -10.02 0.95
N SER A 69 5.10 -10.06 -0.37
CA SER A 69 5.75 -11.15 -1.07
C SER A 69 7.23 -10.83 -1.32
N THR A 70 8.01 -11.85 -1.66
CA THR A 70 9.39 -11.67 -2.14
C THR A 70 9.46 -10.83 -3.41
N ALA A 71 8.42 -10.88 -4.26
CA ALA A 71 8.32 -10.03 -5.45
C ALA A 71 8.17 -8.55 -5.08
N ASN A 72 7.42 -8.23 -4.03
CA ASN A 72 7.28 -6.85 -3.53
C ASN A 72 8.64 -6.31 -3.06
N ALA A 73 9.37 -7.10 -2.28
CA ALA A 73 10.71 -6.74 -1.81
C ALA A 73 11.71 -6.58 -2.96
N ALA A 74 11.66 -7.47 -3.97
CA ALA A 74 12.52 -7.38 -5.15
C ALA A 74 12.23 -6.12 -5.98
N LEU A 75 10.95 -5.79 -6.22
CA LEU A 75 10.54 -4.56 -6.90
C LEU A 75 11.02 -3.31 -6.15
N ALA A 76 11.02 -3.35 -4.82
CA ALA A 76 11.46 -2.27 -3.95
C ALA A 76 12.99 -2.20 -3.80
N ALA A 77 13.74 -3.09 -4.46
CA ALA A 77 15.18 -3.28 -4.27
C ALA A 77 15.58 -3.50 -2.79
N GLY A 78 14.69 -4.12 -2.00
CA GLY A 78 14.87 -4.34 -0.57
C GLY A 78 14.78 -3.08 0.30
N ASN A 79 14.38 -1.93 -0.27
CA ASN A 79 14.21 -0.70 0.49
C ASN A 79 12.76 -0.58 1.00
N ALA A 80 12.61 -0.44 2.32
CA ALA A 80 11.32 -0.24 2.99
C ALA A 80 10.61 1.04 2.53
N ASP A 81 11.35 2.13 2.29
CA ASP A 81 10.78 3.43 1.87
C ASP A 81 10.13 3.36 0.49
N ASN A 82 10.48 2.34 -0.31
CA ASN A 82 9.88 2.13 -1.62
C ASN A 82 8.55 1.37 -1.54
N ILE A 83 8.16 0.78 -0.41
CA ILE A 83 6.89 0.05 -0.27
C ILE A 83 5.88 0.95 0.43
N ILE A 84 4.85 1.36 -0.31
CA ILE A 84 3.91 2.38 0.14
C ILE A 84 2.47 1.89 -0.05
N ILE A 85 1.68 1.94 1.01
CA ILE A 85 0.22 1.83 0.93
C ILE A 85 -0.30 3.20 0.52
N GLN A 86 -0.95 3.28 -0.64
CA GLN A 86 -1.60 4.49 -1.13
C GLN A 86 -3.09 4.46 -0.83
N HIS A 87 -3.63 5.63 -0.52
CA HIS A 87 -5.04 5.88 -0.30
C HIS A 87 -5.55 6.79 -1.43
N HIS A 88 -6.56 6.33 -2.16
CA HIS A 88 -7.18 7.12 -3.21
C HIS A 88 -8.39 7.87 -2.66
N THR A 89 -8.32 9.19 -2.61
CA THR A 89 -9.39 10.08 -2.17
C THR A 89 -9.74 11.09 -3.24
N VAL A 90 -11.02 11.21 -3.59
CA VAL A 90 -11.55 12.27 -4.49
C VAL A 90 -10.71 12.42 -5.78
N GLY A 91 -10.35 11.29 -6.41
CA GLY A 91 -9.63 11.27 -7.69
C GLY A 91 -8.11 11.42 -7.60
N ALA A 92 -7.52 11.43 -6.39
CA ALA A 92 -6.08 11.52 -6.19
C ALA A 92 -5.54 10.43 -5.26
N TRP A 93 -4.38 9.88 -5.62
CA TRP A 93 -3.63 8.97 -4.78
C TRP A 93 -2.74 9.74 -3.80
N THR A 94 -2.83 9.39 -2.52
CA THR A 94 -1.99 9.95 -1.45
C THR A 94 -1.22 8.82 -0.77
N PRO A 95 0.10 8.93 -0.63
CA PRO A 95 0.88 7.93 0.10
C PRO A 95 0.58 8.02 1.61
N LEU A 96 0.36 6.87 2.24
CA LEU A 96 0.23 6.77 3.69
C LEU A 96 1.59 6.54 4.35
N ALA A 97 1.72 6.97 5.60
CA ALA A 97 2.86 6.61 6.44
C ALA A 97 2.87 5.08 6.66
N THR A 98 3.69 4.39 5.85
CA THR A 98 3.74 2.93 5.78
C THR A 98 4.96 2.43 6.56
N ALA A 99 4.72 1.59 7.56
CA ALA A 99 5.75 0.88 8.29
C ALA A 99 5.93 -0.51 7.67
N VAL A 100 7.14 -0.82 7.21
CA VAL A 100 7.46 -2.08 6.55
C VAL A 100 8.32 -2.94 7.47
N ASP A 101 7.92 -4.18 7.64
CA ASP A 101 8.68 -5.21 8.33
C ASP A 101 8.91 -6.38 7.37
N PHE A 102 10.12 -6.48 6.82
CA PHE A 102 10.48 -7.58 5.93
C PHE A 102 10.64 -8.92 6.65
N GLN A 103 10.90 -8.95 7.96
CA GLN A 103 11.00 -10.20 8.74
C GLN A 103 9.60 -10.77 8.97
N ALA A 104 8.65 -9.93 9.35
CA ALA A 104 7.24 -10.30 9.46
C ALA A 104 6.56 -10.41 8.09
N SER A 105 7.20 -9.92 7.02
CA SER A 105 6.64 -9.82 5.66
C SER A 105 5.33 -9.01 5.65
N THR A 106 5.34 -7.83 6.26
CA THR A 106 4.16 -6.97 6.37
C THR A 106 4.46 -5.50 6.06
N ALA A 107 3.47 -4.81 5.52
CA ALA A 107 3.40 -3.36 5.44
C ALA A 107 2.16 -2.87 6.19
N THR A 108 2.32 -1.91 7.08
CA THR A 108 1.26 -1.44 7.97
C THR A 108 1.07 0.06 7.84
N ALA A 109 -0.18 0.53 7.76
CA ALA A 109 -0.52 1.95 7.73
C ALA A 109 -1.77 2.23 8.57
N LYS A 110 -1.88 3.44 9.12
CA LYS A 110 -3.08 3.93 9.82
C LYS A 110 -3.88 4.85 8.91
N VAL A 111 -5.21 4.70 8.94
CA VAL A 111 -6.13 5.51 8.14
C VAL A 111 -7.34 5.92 8.96
N ASP A 112 -7.81 7.15 8.76
CA ASP A 112 -8.98 7.72 9.41
C ASP A 112 -10.21 7.81 8.51
N SER A 113 -10.06 7.47 7.22
CA SER A 113 -11.14 7.47 6.24
C SER A 113 -11.11 6.19 5.41
N LEU A 114 -12.29 5.77 4.94
CA LEU A 114 -12.50 4.55 4.17
C LEU A 114 -12.67 4.91 2.70
N SER A 115 -11.90 4.25 1.83
CA SER A 115 -12.01 4.36 0.38
C SER A 115 -11.22 3.22 -0.28
N LEU A 116 -10.61 3.50 -1.42
CA LEU A 116 -9.76 2.60 -2.17
C LEU A 116 -8.30 2.71 -1.70
N PHE A 117 -7.70 1.56 -1.41
CA PHE A 117 -6.31 1.42 -1.02
C PHE A 117 -5.56 0.50 -1.97
N ALA A 118 -4.27 0.76 -2.15
CA ALA A 118 -3.40 -0.13 -2.91
C ALA A 118 -2.00 -0.18 -2.31
N LEU A 119 -1.44 -1.38 -2.20
CA LEU A 119 -0.01 -1.54 -1.96
C LEU A 119 0.74 -1.31 -3.28
N THR A 120 1.66 -0.37 -3.25
CA THR A 120 2.45 0.03 -4.40
C THR A 120 3.92 0.05 -4.07
N VAL A 121 4.74 -0.05 -5.12
CA VAL A 121 6.18 0.09 -5.01
C VAL A 121 6.61 1.33 -5.78
N LEU A 122 7.24 2.26 -5.09
CA LEU A 122 7.95 3.37 -5.70
C LEU A 122 9.15 2.81 -6.47
N GLU A 123 9.24 3.14 -7.75
CA GLU A 123 10.37 2.72 -8.57
C GLU A 123 11.65 3.27 -7.95
N PRO A 124 12.62 2.39 -7.61
CA PRO A 124 13.87 2.85 -7.02
C PRO A 124 14.55 3.80 -8.01
N GLU A 125 15.04 4.93 -7.52
CA GLU A 125 15.94 5.76 -8.31
C GLU A 125 17.12 4.88 -8.70
N LEU A 126 17.22 4.60 -10.00
CA LEU A 126 18.44 4.05 -10.56
C LEU A 126 19.49 5.12 -10.36
N ASP A 127 20.40 4.93 -9.39
CA ASP A 127 21.63 5.70 -9.37
C ASP A 127 22.20 5.67 -10.80
N PRO A 128 22.36 6.83 -11.47
CA PRO A 128 23.00 6.83 -12.77
C PRO A 128 24.41 6.32 -12.55
N THR A 129 24.69 5.09 -12.97
CA THR A 129 26.02 4.49 -12.91
C THR A 129 27.03 5.51 -13.46
N PRO A 130 27.98 6.03 -12.67
CA PRO A 130 29.01 6.89 -13.23
C PRO A 130 29.99 5.98 -13.98
N GLY A 131 29.88 5.94 -15.31
CA GLY A 131 30.94 5.37 -16.13
C GLY A 131 30.50 4.77 -17.46
N ARG A 132 30.47 5.61 -18.50
CA ARG A 132 30.93 5.26 -19.87
C ARG A 132 30.96 6.44 -20.85
N TYR A 133 31.50 7.60 -20.44
CA TYR A 133 31.80 8.70 -21.36
C TYR A 133 33.07 9.47 -20.92
N ALA A 134 34.23 8.83 -20.94
CA ALA A 134 35.51 9.55 -20.87
C ALA A 134 36.68 8.74 -21.46
N GLU A 135 36.46 7.97 -22.53
CA GLU A 135 37.55 7.40 -23.34
C GLU A 135 37.14 7.40 -24.81
N GLN A 136 36.66 8.54 -25.30
CA GLN A 136 36.75 8.88 -26.72
C GLN A 136 37.24 10.32 -26.81
N GLU A 137 38.33 10.48 -27.56
CA GLU A 137 38.90 11.73 -28.06
C GLU A 137 39.86 12.44 -27.08
N LEU A 138 41.16 12.16 -27.22
CA LEU A 138 42.08 13.10 -27.88
C LEU A 138 43.26 12.33 -28.47
N SER A 139 43.51 12.64 -29.75
CA SER A 139 44.48 12.07 -30.70
C SER A 139 45.94 12.05 -30.24
#